data_AF-A0A8B6CL14-F1
#
_entry.id   AF-A0A8B6CL14-F1
#
_cell.length_a   1.000
_cell.length_b   1.000
_cell.length_c   1.000
_cell.angle_alpha   90.00
_cell.angle_beta   90.00
_cell.angle_gamma   90.00
#
_symmetry.space_group_name_H-M   'P 1'
#
loop_
_entity.id
_entity.type
_entity.pdbx_description
1 polymer ?
#
loop_
_entity_poly.entity_id
_entity_poly.type
_entity_poly.pdbx_seq_one_letter_code
_entity_poly.pdbx_strand_id
1 'polypeptide(L)'
;MLGDLHMVPDLELIDTFQSDNVKFYPRNVAITSTDMILVTDSLNHAIHILNPAGKVIVYKDVRSLGKELPWSLSFDNSDVLWIGCNTIIGDETKKAKIHCVKLT
;
A
#
# COMPACT_ATOMS: atom_id res chain seq x y z
N MET A 1 18.25 -32.42 -0.37
CA MET A 1 18.81 -31.59 0.71
C MET A 1 17.91 -30.38 0.80
N LEU A 2 16.92 -30.43 1.70
CA LEU A 2 16.03 -29.30 1.96
C LEU A 2 16.89 -28.30 2.72
N GLY A 3 17.28 -27.19 2.07
CA GLY A 3 18.09 -26.18 2.72
C GLY A 3 17.35 -25.66 3.95
N ASP A 4 18.02 -25.71 5.10
CA ASP A 4 17.49 -25.20 6.35
C ASP A 4 16.95 -23.78 6.11
N LEU A 5 15.69 -23.56 6.53
CA LEU A 5 15.08 -22.23 6.56
C LEU A 5 15.87 -21.44 7.62
N HIS A 6 16.97 -20.81 7.17
CA HIS A 6 17.79 -19.97 8.00
C HIS A 6 16.86 -18.89 8.57
N MET A 7 16.59 -18.96 9.87
CA MET A 7 15.83 -17.94 10.58
C MET A 7 16.46 -16.60 10.22
N VAL A 8 15.66 -15.73 9.61
CA VAL A 8 16.10 -14.38 9.24
C VAL A 8 16.68 -13.75 10.50
N PRO A 9 17.92 -13.23 10.48
CA PRO A 9 18.53 -12.60 11.65
C PRO A 9 17.57 -11.55 12.22
N ASP A 10 17.64 -11.36 13.53
CA ASP A 10 16.76 -10.51 14.34
C ASP A 10 16.24 -9.31 13.55
N LEU A 11 14.91 -9.23 13.40
CA LEU A 11 14.24 -8.14 12.70
C LEU A 11 14.71 -6.79 13.27
N GLU A 12 15.57 -6.09 12.53
CA GLU A 12 16.01 -4.75 12.89
C GLU A 12 14.97 -3.74 12.43
N LEU A 13 14.46 -2.93 13.35
CA LEU A 13 13.62 -1.79 13.02
C LEU A 13 14.47 -0.74 12.32
N ILE A 14 14.32 -0.60 11.00
CA ILE A 14 15.10 0.35 10.20
C ILE A 14 14.57 1.78 10.34
N ASP A 15 13.23 1.97 10.33
CA ASP A 15 12.58 3.27 10.53
C ASP A 15 11.09 3.09 10.90
N THR A 16 10.43 4.15 11.37
CA THR A 16 8.99 4.20 11.65
C THR A 16 8.37 5.43 11.01
N PHE A 17 7.42 5.22 10.10
CA PHE A 17 6.54 6.28 9.63
C PHE A 17 5.31 6.43 10.53
N GLN A 18 5.11 7.63 11.07
CA GLN A 18 3.88 8.07 11.72
C GLN A 18 3.48 9.42 11.12
N SER A 19 2.21 9.62 10.80
CA SER A 19 1.71 10.94 10.37
C SER A 19 1.38 11.80 11.59
N ASP A 20 2.02 12.96 11.70
CA ASP A 20 2.01 13.78 12.93
C ASP A 20 0.64 14.36 13.33
N ASN A 21 -0.35 14.40 12.43
CA ASN A 21 -1.66 15.05 12.68
C ASN A 21 -2.87 14.31 12.10
N VAL A 22 -2.66 13.17 11.43
CA VAL A 22 -3.73 12.38 10.82
C VAL A 22 -3.54 10.94 11.31
N LYS A 23 -4.63 10.23 11.63
CA LYS A 23 -4.51 8.81 11.93
C LYS A 23 -4.16 8.07 10.65
N PHE A 24 -3.04 7.33 10.66
CA PHE A 24 -2.61 6.50 9.54
C PHE A 24 -3.20 5.09 9.67
N TYR A 25 -3.85 4.58 8.63
CA TYR A 25 -4.50 3.26 8.65
C TYR A 25 -3.90 2.31 7.60
N PRO A 26 -2.66 1.83 7.80
CA PRO A 26 -1.99 0.93 6.88
C PRO A 26 -2.75 -0.40 6.77
N ARG A 27 -2.99 -0.85 5.54
CA ARG A 27 -3.56 -2.19 5.28
C ARG A 27 -2.63 -3.09 4.49
N ASN A 28 -1.84 -2.52 3.60
CA ASN A 28 -0.91 -3.27 2.75
C ASN A 28 0.27 -2.39 2.34
N VAL A 29 1.40 -3.05 2.06
CA VAL A 29 2.62 -2.44 1.53
C VAL A 29 3.07 -3.19 0.28
N ALA A 30 3.58 -2.46 -0.70
CA ALA A 30 4.24 -3.01 -1.89
C ALA A 30 5.48 -2.18 -2.23
N ILE A 31 6.43 -2.78 -2.95
CA ILE A 31 7.67 -2.14 -3.39
C ILE A 31 7.68 -2.13 -4.92
N THR A 32 8.01 -0.98 -5.53
CA THR A 32 8.18 -0.86 -7.00
C THR A 32 9.52 -1.45 -7.45
N SER A 33 9.72 -1.63 -8.77
CA SER A 33 11.04 -1.94 -9.34
C SER A 33 12.12 -0.87 -9.09
N THR A 34 11.71 0.32 -8.65
CA THR A 34 12.58 1.47 -8.31
C THR A 34 12.77 1.65 -6.80
N ASP A 35 12.48 0.61 -6.01
CA ASP A 35 12.59 0.57 -4.54
C ASP A 35 11.71 1.61 -3.80
N MET A 36 10.69 2.16 -4.47
CA MET A 36 9.70 3.00 -3.79
C MET A 36 8.74 2.12 -3.00
N ILE A 37 8.49 2.50 -1.75
CA ILE A 37 7.59 1.79 -0.86
C ILE A 37 6.22 2.46 -0.95
N LEU A 38 5.19 1.71 -1.29
CA LEU A 38 3.82 2.20 -1.33
C LEU A 38 3.03 1.57 -0.18
N VAL A 39 2.27 2.39 0.55
CA VAL A 39 1.43 1.93 1.66
C VAL A 39 0.00 2.43 1.47
N THR A 40 -0.99 1.54 1.57
CA THR A 40 -2.40 1.93 1.54
C THR A 40 -2.80 2.55 2.86
N ASP A 41 -3.37 3.76 2.80
CA ASP A 41 -3.99 4.42 3.94
C ASP A 41 -5.50 4.38 3.78
N SER A 42 -6.05 3.26 4.26
CA SER A 42 -7.37 2.80 3.83
C SER A 42 -8.47 3.80 4.17
N LEU A 43 -8.54 4.23 5.44
CA LEU A 43 -9.60 5.15 5.89
C LEU A 43 -9.38 6.60 5.45
N ASN A 44 -8.16 6.96 5.04
CA ASN A 44 -7.90 8.26 4.42
C ASN A 44 -8.10 8.24 2.89
N HIS A 45 -8.42 7.08 2.32
CA HIS A 45 -8.60 6.83 0.88
C HIS A 45 -7.37 7.26 0.08
N ALA A 46 -6.20 6.81 0.50
CA ALA A 46 -4.95 7.23 -0.12
C ALA A 46 -3.88 6.14 -0.20
N ILE A 47 -2.85 6.45 -0.95
CA ILE A 47 -1.59 5.70 -1.02
C ILE A 47 -0.47 6.68 -0.67
N HIS A 48 0.33 6.32 0.33
CA HIS A 48 1.59 7.00 0.63
C HIS A 48 2.69 6.35 -0.18
N ILE A 49 3.55 7.16 -0.79
CA ILE A 49 4.76 6.72 -1.49
C ILE A 49 5.94 7.22 -0.68
N LEU A 50 6.82 6.31 -0.32
CA LEU A 50 8.01 6.55 0.46
C LEU A 50 9.22 6.17 -0.38
N ASN A 51 10.33 6.86 -0.14
CA ASN A 51 11.61 6.46 -0.69
C ASN A 51 12.15 5.19 0.02
N PRO A 52 13.24 4.57 -0.46
CA PRO A 52 13.81 3.36 0.15
C PRO A 52 14.23 3.55 1.62
N ALA A 53 14.45 4.80 2.05
CA ALA A 53 14.79 5.14 3.43
C ALA A 53 13.56 5.32 4.33
N GLY A 54 12.34 5.02 3.86
CA GLY A 54 11.12 5.13 4.67
C GLY A 54 10.58 6.55 4.84
N LYS A 55 11.08 7.53 4.06
CA LYS A 55 10.57 8.91 4.08
C LYS A 55 9.46 9.11 3.04
N VAL A 56 8.32 9.65 3.47
CA VAL A 56 7.22 10.01 2.55
C VAL A 56 7.69 11.08 1.55
N ILE A 57 7.49 10.76 0.26
CA ILE A 57 7.76 11.67 -0.86
C ILE A 57 6.48 12.18 -1.51
N VAL A 58 5.43 11.35 -1.56
CA VAL A 58 4.17 11.67 -2.25
C VAL A 58 3.00 11.08 -1.49
N TYR A 59 1.90 11.83 -1.45
CA TYR A 59 0.59 11.37 -1.02
C TYR A 59 -0.35 11.39 -2.23
N LYS A 60 -0.95 10.25 -2.58
CA LYS A 60 -1.94 10.16 -3.67
C LYS A 60 -3.31 9.84 -3.09
N ASP A 61 -4.23 10.80 -3.20
CA ASP A 61 -5.66 10.56 -2.96
C ASP A 61 -6.22 9.68 -4.09
N VAL A 62 -6.83 8.56 -3.72
CA VAL A 62 -7.40 7.59 -4.69
C VAL A 62 -8.92 7.76 -4.89
N ARG A 63 -9.55 8.77 -4.29
CA ARG A 63 -10.98 9.07 -4.46
C ARG A 63 -11.37 9.37 -5.90
N SER A 64 -10.41 9.82 -6.71
CA SER A 64 -10.58 10.03 -8.16
C SER A 64 -10.73 8.72 -8.93
N LEU A 65 -10.23 7.60 -8.40
CA LEU A 65 -10.43 6.26 -8.95
C LEU A 65 -11.80 5.68 -8.54
N GLY A 66 -12.33 6.16 -7.41
CA GLY A 66 -13.68 5.91 -6.91
C GLY A 66 -13.77 6.14 -5.40
N LYS A 67 -14.96 6.03 -4.80
CA LYS A 67 -15.17 6.31 -3.36
C LYS A 67 -14.72 5.16 -2.44
N GLU A 68 -14.08 4.14 -2.98
CA GLU A 68 -13.68 2.95 -2.26
C GLU A 68 -12.45 3.19 -1.36
N LEU A 69 -12.25 2.26 -0.43
CA LEU A 69 -11.09 2.21 0.45
C LEU A 69 -10.02 1.32 -0.19
N PRO A 70 -8.78 1.81 -0.39
CA PRO A 70 -7.70 0.96 -0.84
C PRO A 70 -7.35 -0.03 0.28
N TRP A 71 -7.26 -1.31 -0.07
CA TRP A 71 -6.94 -2.37 0.89
C TRP A 71 -5.63 -3.06 0.55
N SER A 72 -5.41 -3.38 -0.73
CA SER A 72 -4.24 -4.12 -1.19
C SER A 72 -3.59 -3.47 -2.39
N LEU A 73 -2.28 -3.66 -2.52
CA LEU A 73 -1.46 -3.27 -3.65
C LEU A 73 -0.70 -4.48 -4.17
N SER A 74 -0.48 -4.52 -5.48
CA SER A 74 0.51 -5.37 -6.10
C SER A 74 0.98 -4.76 -7.41
N PHE A 75 2.17 -5.12 -7.86
CA PHE A 75 2.66 -4.77 -9.19
C PHE A 75 2.64 -6.00 -10.08
N ASP A 76 2.43 -5.80 -11.38
CA ASP A 76 2.81 -6.81 -12.37
C ASP A 76 4.24 -6.55 -12.89
N ASN A 77 4.72 -7.45 -13.75
CA ASN A 77 6.07 -7.38 -14.31
C ASN A 77 6.32 -6.15 -15.22
N SER A 78 5.29 -5.33 -15.48
CA SER A 78 5.38 -4.10 -16.27
C SER A 78 5.27 -2.83 -15.40
N ASP A 79 5.41 -2.97 -14.07
CA ASP A 79 5.24 -1.91 -13.08
C ASP A 79 3.86 -1.22 -13.11
N VAL A 80 2.83 -1.92 -13.58
CA VAL A 80 1.45 -1.44 -13.41
C VAL A 80 1.02 -1.75 -11.98
N LEU A 81 0.55 -0.73 -11.28
CA LEU A 81 0.03 -0.85 -9.93
C LEU A 81 -1.43 -1.34 -9.99
N TRP A 82 -1.68 -2.47 -9.35
CA TRP A 82 -3.01 -3.02 -9.12
C TRP A 82 -3.45 -2.71 -7.69
N ILE A 83 -4.61 -2.09 -7.55
CA ILE A 83 -5.16 -1.63 -6.28
C ILE A 83 -6.47 -2.36 -6.02
N GLY A 84 -6.46 -3.24 -5.03
CA GLY A 84 -7.67 -3.88 -4.53
C GLY A 84 -8.39 -2.93 -3.58
N CYS A 85 -9.61 -2.56 -3.96
CA CYS A 85 -10.44 -1.60 -3.27
C CYS A 85 -11.72 -2.26 -2.74
N ASN A 86 -12.24 -1.76 -1.62
CA ASN A 86 -13.51 -2.20 -1.07
C ASN A 86 -14.39 -1.00 -0.72
N THR A 87 -15.70 -1.07 -0.97
CA THR A 87 -16.65 -0.08 -0.46
C THR A 87 -17.29 -0.58 0.84
N ILE A 88 -17.28 0.25 1.88
CA ILE A 88 -18.15 0.05 3.03
C ILE A 88 -19.47 0.76 2.72
N ILE A 89 -20.49 0.01 2.27
CA ILE A 89 -21.86 0.50 2.10
C ILE A 89 -22.74 -0.27 3.09
N GLY A 90 -23.11 0.37 4.20
CA GLY A 90 -24.06 -0.21 5.17
C GLY A 90 -23.68 -1.61 5.66
N ASP A 91 -24.69 -2.40 6.01
CA ASP A 91 -24.54 -3.73 6.60
C ASP A 91 -24.34 -4.88 5.59
N GLU A 92 -24.72 -4.75 4.31
CA GLU A 92 -24.91 -5.96 3.51
C GLU A 92 -24.21 -6.09 2.15
N THR A 93 -23.47 -5.11 1.61
CA THR A 93 -22.64 -5.41 0.39
C THR A 93 -21.29 -4.70 0.33
N LYS A 94 -20.22 -5.49 0.55
CA LYS A 94 -18.85 -5.14 0.16
C LYS A 94 -18.72 -5.26 -1.35
N LYS A 95 -18.84 -4.15 -2.09
CA LYS A 95 -18.43 -4.14 -3.51
C LYS A 95 -16.92 -4.02 -3.57
N ALA A 96 -16.26 -5.10 -3.98
CA ALA A 96 -14.83 -5.10 -4.27
C ALA A 96 -14.60 -4.62 -5.71
N LYS A 97 -13.58 -3.79 -5.90
CA LYS A 97 -13.10 -3.36 -7.21
C LYS A 97 -11.59 -3.49 -7.27
N ILE A 98 -11.08 -3.65 -8.48
CA ILE A 98 -9.64 -3.60 -8.74
C ILE A 98 -9.40 -2.48 -9.73
N HIS A 99 -8.51 -1.55 -9.38
CA HIS A 99 -8.04 -0.50 -10.28
C HIS A 99 -6.63 -0.85 -10.73
N CYS A 100 -6.30 -0.62 -12.01
CA CYS A 100 -4.93 -0.67 -12.51
C CYS A 100 -4.49 0.73 -12.89
N VAL A 101 -3.32 1.15 -12.42
CA VAL A 101 -2.79 2.50 -12.59
C VAL A 101 -1.33 2.40 -12.97
N LYS A 102 -0.94 3.10 -14.04
CA LYS A 102 0.49 3.30 -14.34
C LYS A 102 0.99 4.48 -13.53
N LEU A 103 2.05 4.28 -12.75
CA LEU A 103 2.73 5.38 -12.07
C LEU A 103 3.59 6.08 -13.14
N THR A 104 3.28 7.35 -13.41
CA THR A 104 4.04 8.25 -14.30
C THR A 104 4.76 9.31 -13.49
#